data_AF-D2QNT6-F1
#
_entry.id   AF-D2QNT6-F1
#
_cell.length_a   1.000
_cell.length_b   1.000
_cell.length_c   1.000
_cell.angle_alpha   90.00
_cell.angle_beta   90.00
_cell.angle_gamma   90.00
#
_symmetry.space_group_name_H-M   'P 1'
#
loop_
_entity.id
_entity.type
_entity.pdbx_description
1 polymer ?
#
loop_
_entity_poly.entity_id
_entity_poly.type
_entity_poly.pdbx_seq_one_letter_code
_entity_poly.pdbx_strand_id
1 'polypeptide(L)'
;METTISLDDILTLGPIPEPLQAGFLRVANGLMLRGNYPKEKVMTLLAQMLQNPKKYAFSKNKVTNLAQAIYDLNKQGIAVPLSEAGADYLPAEPAPYALPTSEKQAEQTIGLREGPLPYAVFGRDFIEEGALKQMETASSLPISVAGALMPDAHQGYGLPIGGVLATEATKVIPFAVGVDIACRMCLSVFDLPPSFLTREPHLLKRVLVEQTKFGMGGETREKFDESVMDLPEWQATKVIRDLKDKAYRQLGTSGTGNHFVEWGIVEVHEDSVTKESGLNLPPGEYLALLSHSGSRGFGANIANTYSKLAMQKTRLPREAAHLAWLDLNTQEGQEYWIGMNLAGEYASANHHEIHHKLAKALREKPLVMVENHHNFAWKEQLADGREVLVHRKGATPAGTGVLGIIPGSMTQPGFVVRGRGNIASINSASHGAGRLMSRTKAFNSITRSQWNKALVEAGVQLVGGDLDEAPMVYKNIDTVIEAQHDLVDVLAKFTPKIVRMADANRKEGRED
;
A
#
# COMPACT_ATOMS: atom_id res chain seq x y z
N MET A 1 6.17 -11.47 -42.07
CA MET A 1 7.37 -11.99 -41.38
C MET A 1 8.10 -10.77 -40.86
N GLU A 2 8.21 -10.60 -39.54
CA GLU A 2 9.02 -9.50 -38.99
C GLU A 2 10.47 -9.74 -39.39
N THR A 3 11.06 -8.76 -40.07
CA THR A 3 12.45 -8.75 -40.51
C THR A 3 13.35 -8.75 -39.28
N THR A 4 14.26 -9.73 -39.20
CA THR A 4 15.30 -9.79 -38.16
C THR A 4 16.11 -8.50 -38.13
N ILE A 5 16.60 -8.10 -36.95
CA ILE A 5 17.49 -6.95 -36.80
C ILE A 5 18.82 -7.28 -37.50
N SER A 6 19.18 -6.44 -38.47
CA SER A 6 20.41 -6.55 -39.26
C SER A 6 21.60 -5.91 -38.53
N LEU A 7 22.80 -6.10 -39.07
CA LEU A 7 23.98 -5.40 -38.55
C LEU A 7 23.87 -3.89 -38.79
N ASP A 8 23.32 -3.48 -39.94
CA ASP A 8 23.11 -2.07 -40.26
C ASP A 8 22.16 -1.42 -39.26
N ASP A 9 21.09 -2.12 -38.86
CA ASP A 9 20.20 -1.66 -37.79
C ASP A 9 20.99 -1.41 -36.50
N ILE A 10 21.86 -2.34 -36.08
CA ILE A 10 22.69 -2.16 -34.86
C ILE A 10 23.65 -0.98 -34.99
N LEU A 11 24.29 -0.83 -36.15
CA LEU A 11 25.24 0.25 -36.41
C LEU A 11 24.56 1.62 -36.53
N THR A 12 23.25 1.67 -36.78
CA THR A 12 22.50 2.92 -36.66
C THR A 12 22.52 3.48 -35.23
N LEU A 13 22.65 2.64 -34.21
CA LEU A 13 22.67 3.08 -32.81
C LEU A 13 23.96 3.80 -32.42
N GLY A 14 25.09 3.52 -33.09
CA GLY A 14 26.40 4.05 -32.70
C GLY A 14 27.56 3.25 -33.29
N PRO A 15 28.82 3.71 -33.10
CA PRO A 15 30.01 3.06 -33.62
C PRO A 15 30.36 1.80 -32.81
N ILE A 16 29.55 0.74 -32.92
CA ILE A 16 29.72 -0.51 -32.17
C ILE A 16 31.00 -1.22 -32.62
N PRO A 17 31.97 -1.50 -31.71
CA PRO A 17 33.20 -2.19 -32.06
C PRO A 17 32.93 -3.58 -32.65
N GLU A 18 33.69 -3.96 -33.68
CA GLU A 18 33.57 -5.24 -34.39
C GLU A 18 33.48 -6.47 -33.46
N PRO A 19 34.28 -6.59 -32.37
CA PRO A 19 34.18 -7.74 -31.46
C PRO A 19 32.83 -7.85 -30.73
N LEU A 20 32.08 -6.75 -30.61
CA LEU A 20 30.80 -6.71 -29.91
C LEU A 20 29.59 -6.87 -30.84
N GLN A 21 29.75 -6.66 -32.14
CA GLN A 21 28.64 -6.66 -33.12
C GLN A 21 27.86 -7.98 -33.13
N ALA A 22 28.55 -9.12 -33.12
CA ALA A 22 27.92 -10.44 -33.02
C ALA A 22 27.13 -10.61 -31.71
N GLY A 23 27.62 -10.03 -30.61
CA GLY A 23 26.94 -10.00 -29.33
C GLY A 23 25.64 -9.22 -29.38
N PHE A 24 25.67 -8.01 -29.96
CA PHE A 24 24.49 -7.17 -30.16
C PHE A 24 23.44 -7.87 -31.02
N LEU A 25 23.83 -8.42 -32.18
CA LEU A 25 22.93 -9.15 -33.08
C LEU A 25 22.25 -10.33 -32.39
N ARG A 26 23.01 -11.11 -31.63
CA ARG A 26 22.49 -12.27 -30.91
C ARG A 26 21.47 -11.86 -29.84
N VAL A 27 21.74 -10.80 -29.09
CA VAL A 27 20.82 -10.31 -28.05
C VAL A 27 19.58 -9.69 -28.68
N ALA A 28 19.74 -8.83 -29.70
CA ALA A 28 18.64 -8.16 -30.37
C ALA A 28 17.66 -9.15 -31.02
N ASN A 29 18.18 -10.08 -31.83
CA ASN A 29 17.35 -11.10 -32.46
C ASN A 29 16.81 -12.13 -31.45
N GLY A 30 17.53 -12.39 -30.35
CA GLY A 30 17.03 -13.20 -29.24
C GLY A 30 15.83 -12.56 -28.54
N LEU A 31 15.86 -11.24 -28.33
CA LEU A 31 14.76 -10.47 -27.76
C LEU A 31 13.53 -10.46 -28.68
N MET A 32 13.71 -10.32 -30.00
CA MET A 32 12.61 -10.42 -30.95
C MET A 32 12.02 -11.83 -31.00
N LEU A 33 12.84 -12.83 -31.33
CA LEU A 33 12.36 -14.17 -31.66
C LEU A 33 11.92 -14.99 -30.44
N ARG A 34 12.63 -14.86 -29.31
CA ARG A 34 12.34 -15.64 -28.09
C ARG A 34 11.66 -14.80 -27.02
N GLY A 35 11.97 -13.51 -26.97
CA GLY A 35 11.33 -12.58 -26.04
C GLY A 35 9.99 -12.02 -26.53
N ASN A 36 9.67 -12.19 -27.82
CA ASN A 36 8.50 -11.59 -28.48
C ASN A 36 8.46 -10.05 -28.36
N TYR A 37 9.61 -9.40 -28.40
CA TYR A 37 9.72 -7.93 -28.39
C TYR A 37 9.59 -7.40 -29.82
N PRO A 38 8.72 -6.41 -30.08
CA PRO A 38 8.71 -5.70 -31.36
C PRO A 38 10.09 -5.08 -31.65
N LYS A 39 10.47 -5.00 -32.94
CA LYS A 39 11.77 -4.45 -33.38
C LYS A 39 12.07 -3.09 -32.73
N GLU A 40 11.09 -2.18 -32.75
CA GLU A 40 11.19 -0.84 -32.14
C GLU A 40 11.55 -0.91 -30.65
N LYS A 41 10.86 -1.76 -29.86
CA LYS A 41 11.14 -1.95 -28.43
C LYS A 41 12.55 -2.47 -28.17
N VAL A 42 13.07 -3.33 -29.05
CA VAL A 42 14.45 -3.82 -28.96
C VAL A 42 15.45 -2.70 -29.25
N MET A 43 15.22 -1.91 -30.30
CA MET A 43 16.09 -0.78 -30.65
C MET A 43 16.12 0.28 -29.55
N THR A 44 14.96 0.64 -28.98
CA THR A 44 14.86 1.54 -27.82
C THR A 44 15.66 1.03 -26.61
N LEU A 45 15.55 -0.26 -26.28
CA LEU A 45 16.29 -0.83 -25.16
C LEU A 45 17.82 -0.75 -25.36
N LEU A 46 18.30 -1.01 -26.59
CA LEU A 46 19.71 -0.92 -26.91
C LEU A 46 20.20 0.54 -26.94
N ALA A 47 19.39 1.47 -27.45
CA ALA A 47 19.69 2.90 -27.43
C ALA A 47 19.82 3.43 -25.99
N GLN A 48 18.86 3.10 -25.11
CA GLN A 48 18.92 3.47 -23.70
C GLN A 48 20.14 2.87 -22.98
N MET A 49 20.53 1.65 -23.34
CA MET A 49 21.72 0.99 -22.80
C MET A 49 23.01 1.70 -23.23
N LEU A 50 23.15 2.08 -24.50
CA LEU A 50 24.28 2.86 -24.99
C LEU A 50 24.32 4.27 -24.41
N GLN A 51 23.17 4.90 -24.18
CA GLN A 51 23.07 6.22 -23.54
C GLN A 51 23.55 6.18 -22.08
N ASN A 52 23.29 5.09 -21.34
CA ASN A 52 23.68 4.96 -19.94
C ASN A 52 24.18 3.55 -19.58
N PRO A 53 25.36 3.13 -20.08
CA PRO A 53 25.83 1.75 -19.96
C PRO A 53 26.07 1.34 -18.50
N LYS A 54 26.47 2.29 -17.65
CA LYS A 54 26.66 2.06 -16.21
C LYS A 54 25.37 1.61 -15.53
N LYS A 55 24.22 2.22 -15.85
CA LYS A 55 22.91 1.82 -15.28
C LYS A 55 22.61 0.36 -15.59
N TYR A 56 22.84 -0.05 -16.84
CA TYR A 56 22.47 -1.39 -17.32
C TYR A 56 23.48 -2.49 -16.95
N ALA A 57 24.76 -2.14 -16.79
CA ALA A 57 25.84 -3.07 -16.43
C ALA A 57 25.64 -3.74 -15.06
N PHE A 58 25.00 -3.03 -14.12
CA PHE A 58 24.78 -3.53 -12.75
C PHE A 58 23.33 -3.92 -12.46
N SER A 59 22.42 -3.75 -13.42
CA SER A 59 21.04 -4.23 -13.32
C SER A 59 20.95 -5.60 -13.99
N LYS A 60 20.45 -6.63 -13.28
CA LYS A 60 20.22 -7.98 -13.85
C LYS A 60 19.09 -7.93 -14.89
N ASN A 61 19.41 -7.79 -16.17
CA ASN A 61 18.48 -7.69 -17.29
C ASN A 61 19.03 -8.41 -18.55
N LYS A 62 18.31 -8.33 -19.67
CA LYS A 62 18.66 -9.04 -20.90
C LYS A 62 19.84 -8.44 -21.68
N VAL A 63 20.24 -7.21 -21.38
CA VAL A 63 21.35 -6.48 -22.02
C VAL A 63 22.55 -6.27 -21.08
N THR A 64 22.51 -6.77 -19.85
CA THR A 64 23.55 -6.57 -18.82
C THR A 64 24.96 -6.85 -19.31
N ASN A 65 25.15 -7.98 -20.01
CA ASN A 65 26.48 -8.37 -20.49
C ASN A 65 27.00 -7.44 -21.59
N LEU A 66 26.13 -6.94 -22.46
CA LEU A 66 26.50 -5.94 -23.46
C LEU A 66 26.84 -4.60 -22.78
N ALA A 67 26.01 -4.18 -21.83
CA ALA A 67 26.22 -2.96 -21.06
C ALA A 67 27.53 -2.98 -20.28
N GLN A 68 27.88 -4.12 -19.68
CA GLN A 68 29.14 -4.33 -18.98
C GLN A 68 30.33 -4.20 -19.93
N ALA A 69 30.27 -4.83 -21.12
CA ALA A 69 31.32 -4.71 -22.13
C ALA A 69 31.52 -3.26 -22.60
N ILE A 70 30.43 -2.53 -22.87
CA ILE A 70 30.49 -1.11 -23.24
C ILE A 70 31.02 -0.25 -22.09
N TYR A 71 30.58 -0.51 -20.86
CA TYR A 71 31.05 0.21 -19.68
C TYR A 71 32.56 0.02 -19.44
N ASP A 72 33.07 -1.20 -19.64
CA ASP A 72 34.50 -1.51 -19.49
C ASP A 72 35.34 -0.88 -20.61
N LEU A 73 34.85 -0.86 -21.85
CA LEU A 73 35.49 -0.13 -22.95
C LEU A 73 35.57 1.37 -22.67
N ASN A 74 34.48 1.98 -22.21
CA ASN A 74 34.45 3.39 -21.83
C ASN A 74 35.47 3.70 -20.71
N LYS A 75 35.64 2.78 -19.73
CA LYS A 75 36.68 2.91 -18.70
C LYS A 75 38.12 2.83 -19.25
N GLN A 76 38.32 2.08 -20.33
CA GLN A 76 39.60 1.96 -21.03
C GLN A 76 39.84 3.12 -22.01
N GLY A 77 38.95 4.12 -22.05
CA GLY A 77 39.06 5.28 -22.93
C GLY A 77 38.53 5.06 -24.36
N ILE A 78 37.92 3.91 -24.63
CA ILE A 78 37.30 3.60 -25.93
C ILE A 78 35.81 3.96 -25.82
N ALA A 79 35.45 5.15 -26.28
CA ALA A 79 34.08 5.63 -26.23
C ALA A 79 33.20 4.93 -27.29
N VAL A 80 32.07 4.39 -26.87
CA VAL A 80 31.01 3.89 -27.76
C VAL A 80 29.73 4.72 -27.54
N PRO A 81 29.66 5.96 -28.06
CA PRO A 81 28.52 6.84 -27.85
C PRO A 81 27.30 6.38 -28.66
N LEU A 82 26.12 6.81 -28.21
CA LEU A 82 24.93 6.76 -29.04
C LEU A 82 25.06 7.77 -30.19
N SER A 83 24.71 7.38 -31.41
CA SER A 83 24.65 8.27 -32.57
C SER A 83 23.39 9.15 -32.53
N GLU A 84 23.31 10.15 -33.42
CA GLU A 84 22.09 10.96 -33.60
C GLU A 84 20.90 10.10 -34.04
N ALA A 85 21.08 9.24 -35.06
CA ALA A 85 20.03 8.30 -35.49
C ALA A 85 19.67 7.27 -34.39
N GLY A 86 20.62 6.93 -33.54
CA GLY A 86 20.40 6.11 -32.35
C GLY A 86 19.55 6.82 -31.31
N ALA A 87 19.69 8.14 -31.20
CA ALA A 87 18.91 8.97 -30.29
C ALA A 87 17.42 9.05 -30.68
N ASP A 88 17.09 8.90 -31.97
CA ASP A 88 15.69 8.83 -32.44
C ASP A 88 14.92 7.62 -31.87
N TYR A 89 15.63 6.57 -31.43
CA TYR A 89 15.03 5.42 -30.75
C TYR A 89 14.86 5.63 -29.24
N LEU A 90 15.43 6.70 -28.67
CA LEU A 90 15.15 7.05 -27.29
C LEU A 90 13.72 7.58 -27.20
N PRO A 91 12.97 7.20 -26.14
CA PRO A 91 11.71 7.88 -25.89
C PRO A 91 12.00 9.37 -25.73
N ALA A 92 11.13 10.22 -26.28
CA ALA A 92 11.18 11.65 -26.04
C ALA A 92 11.37 11.89 -24.53
N GLU A 93 12.29 12.77 -24.14
CA GLU A 93 12.41 13.12 -22.73
C GLU A 93 11.03 13.53 -22.23
N PRO A 94 10.46 12.82 -21.24
CA PRO A 94 9.14 13.18 -20.76
C PRO A 94 9.23 14.62 -20.28
N ALA A 95 8.27 15.44 -20.70
CA ALA A 95 8.19 16.83 -20.24
C ALA A 95 8.34 16.83 -18.71
N PRO A 96 9.16 17.75 -18.14
CA PRO A 96 9.35 17.81 -16.70
C PRO A 96 7.99 17.87 -16.04
N TYR A 97 7.73 16.95 -15.10
CA TYR A 97 6.47 16.95 -14.37
C TYR A 97 6.28 18.32 -13.72
N ALA A 98 5.27 19.06 -14.18
CA ALA A 98 5.02 20.41 -13.71
C ALA A 98 4.32 20.34 -12.35
N LEU A 99 5.04 20.70 -11.28
CA LEU A 99 4.41 20.91 -10.00
C LEU A 99 3.44 22.11 -10.09
N PRO A 100 2.27 22.06 -9.43
CA PRO A 100 1.30 23.16 -9.48
C PRO A 100 1.82 24.50 -8.96
N THR A 101 2.88 24.47 -8.15
CA THR A 101 3.50 25.64 -7.54
C THR A 101 4.99 25.38 -7.28
N SER A 102 5.79 26.43 -7.38
CA SER A 102 7.20 26.46 -6.97
C SER A 102 7.42 27.28 -5.69
N GLU A 103 6.35 27.83 -5.11
CA GLU A 103 6.40 28.59 -3.87
C GLU A 103 6.75 27.67 -2.71
N LYS A 104 7.78 28.00 -1.92
CA LYS A 104 8.20 27.17 -0.80
C LYS A 104 7.47 27.56 0.47
N GLN A 105 7.14 26.58 1.30
CA GLN A 105 6.60 26.84 2.63
C GLN A 105 7.62 27.58 3.50
N ALA A 106 7.20 28.71 4.07
CA ALA A 106 7.98 29.43 5.06
C ALA A 106 8.08 28.63 6.37
N GLU A 107 9.19 28.81 7.09
CA GLU A 107 9.30 28.29 8.46
C GLU A 107 8.45 29.14 9.40
N GLN A 108 7.66 28.47 10.24
CA GLN A 108 6.76 29.10 11.19
C GLN A 108 6.78 28.36 12.53
N THR A 109 6.54 29.09 13.61
CA THR A 109 6.34 28.54 14.95
C THR A 109 4.96 28.91 15.42
N ILE A 110 4.15 27.91 15.75
CA ILE A 110 2.72 28.08 16.03
C ILE A 110 2.36 27.38 17.34
N GLY A 111 1.57 28.04 18.18
CA GLY A 111 1.02 27.46 19.41
C GLY A 111 -0.26 26.65 19.17
N LEU A 112 -0.70 25.94 20.21
CA LEU A 112 -2.04 25.35 20.23
C LEU A 112 -3.07 26.44 20.54
N ARG A 113 -4.29 26.29 20.03
CA ARG A 113 -5.35 27.24 20.34
C ARG A 113 -5.86 27.06 21.77
N GLU A 114 -6.48 28.11 22.31
CA GLU A 114 -7.22 28.03 23.57
C GLU A 114 -8.62 27.44 23.30
N GLY A 115 -8.99 26.41 24.07
CA GLY A 115 -10.32 25.78 23.99
C GLY A 115 -10.39 24.55 23.08
N PRO A 116 -11.06 23.47 23.54
CA PRO A 116 -11.18 22.24 22.76
C PRO A 116 -12.18 22.42 21.60
N LEU A 117 -11.89 21.75 20.49
CA LEU A 117 -12.85 21.53 19.40
C LEU A 117 -13.57 20.25 19.79
N PRO A 118 -14.89 20.30 20.04
CA PRO A 118 -15.64 19.10 20.32
C PRO A 118 -15.49 18.10 19.17
N TYR A 119 -15.28 16.84 19.51
CA TYR A 119 -15.21 15.74 18.55
C TYR A 119 -16.04 14.56 19.06
N ALA A 120 -16.61 13.79 18.13
CA ALA A 120 -17.39 12.61 18.49
C ALA A 120 -16.46 11.46 18.92
N VAL A 121 -16.88 10.70 19.94
CA VAL A 121 -16.16 9.50 20.39
C VAL A 121 -17.12 8.34 20.37
N PHE A 122 -16.83 7.33 19.57
CA PHE A 122 -17.60 6.11 19.46
C PHE A 122 -16.92 5.02 20.29
N GLY A 123 -17.67 4.29 21.11
CA GLY A 123 -17.12 3.23 21.97
C GLY A 123 -16.12 3.73 23.04
N ARG A 124 -16.38 4.88 23.66
CA ARG A 124 -15.48 5.53 24.64
C ARG A 124 -14.93 4.58 25.71
N ASP A 125 -15.75 3.66 26.22
CA ASP A 125 -15.38 2.72 27.29
C ASP A 125 -14.25 1.75 26.88
N PHE A 126 -13.96 1.63 25.58
CA PHE A 126 -12.94 0.74 25.03
C PHE A 126 -11.67 1.48 24.60
N ILE A 127 -11.58 2.80 24.83
CA ILE A 127 -10.49 3.64 24.35
C ILE A 127 -9.62 4.07 25.53
N GLU A 128 -8.31 3.88 25.39
CA GLU A 128 -7.36 4.28 26.43
C GLU A 128 -7.15 5.80 26.50
N GLU A 129 -6.85 6.31 27.70
CA GLU A 129 -6.59 7.74 27.95
C GLU A 129 -5.50 8.34 27.07
N GLY A 130 -4.48 7.54 26.72
CA GLY A 130 -3.41 7.97 25.82
C GLY A 130 -3.91 8.34 24.42
N ALA A 131 -4.89 7.60 23.90
CA ALA A 131 -5.50 7.88 22.60
C ALA A 131 -6.41 9.13 22.66
N LEU A 132 -7.20 9.28 23.74
CA LEU A 132 -8.03 10.46 23.97
C LEU A 132 -7.19 11.73 24.04
N LYS A 133 -6.08 11.71 24.80
CA LYS A 133 -5.15 12.84 24.90
C LYS A 133 -4.50 13.21 23.57
N GLN A 134 -4.18 12.21 22.73
CA GLN A 134 -3.68 12.46 21.38
C GLN A 134 -4.73 13.14 20.51
N MET A 135 -5.99 12.71 20.60
CA MET A 135 -7.10 13.34 19.88
C MET A 135 -7.40 14.76 20.36
N GLU A 136 -7.32 15.02 21.67
CA GLU A 136 -7.43 16.37 22.24
C GLU A 136 -6.32 17.29 21.71
N THR A 137 -5.08 16.80 21.68
CA THR A 137 -3.94 17.55 21.14
C THR A 137 -4.12 17.87 19.66
N ALA A 138 -4.53 16.88 18.87
CA ALA A 138 -4.86 17.04 17.44
C ALA A 138 -6.01 18.02 17.21
N SER A 139 -7.05 17.94 18.03
CA SER A 139 -8.18 18.84 17.97
C SER A 139 -7.79 20.28 18.30
N SER A 140 -6.76 20.49 19.12
CA SER A 140 -6.28 21.81 19.60
C SER A 140 -5.33 22.52 18.63
N LEU A 141 -5.05 21.95 17.46
CA LEU A 141 -4.33 22.67 16.42
C LEU A 141 -5.19 23.83 15.88
N PRO A 142 -4.58 24.97 15.51
CA PRO A 142 -5.33 26.09 14.95
C PRO A 142 -5.98 25.77 13.60
N ILE A 143 -5.43 24.81 12.86
CA ILE A 143 -5.94 24.37 11.55
C ILE A 143 -7.04 23.30 11.64
N SER A 144 -7.36 22.80 12.85
CA SER A 144 -8.33 21.72 13.03
C SER A 144 -9.76 22.24 12.97
N VAL A 145 -10.57 21.60 12.12
CA VAL A 145 -11.95 22.02 11.79
C VAL A 145 -13.00 21.10 12.39
N ALA A 146 -12.78 19.77 12.32
CA ALA A 146 -13.64 18.76 12.94
C ALA A 146 -12.82 17.51 13.30
N GLY A 147 -13.35 16.65 14.17
CA GLY A 147 -12.71 15.39 14.49
C GLY A 147 -13.70 14.32 14.93
N ALA A 148 -13.26 13.06 14.85
CA ALA A 148 -13.95 11.91 15.41
C ALA A 148 -12.94 10.84 15.86
N LEU A 149 -13.33 10.01 16.82
CA LEU A 149 -12.53 8.90 17.33
C LEU A 149 -13.35 7.61 17.29
N MET A 150 -12.81 6.60 16.63
CA MET A 150 -13.48 5.32 16.37
C MET A 150 -13.31 4.33 17.54
N PRO A 151 -14.17 3.30 17.67
CA PRO A 151 -14.13 2.38 18.83
C PRO A 151 -12.84 1.54 18.96
N ASP A 152 -12.14 1.32 17.85
CA ASP A 152 -10.85 0.63 17.78
C ASP A 152 -9.66 1.51 18.18
N ALA A 153 -9.93 2.76 18.58
CA ALA A 153 -8.86 3.72 18.81
C ALA A 153 -7.90 3.30 19.92
N HIS A 154 -6.62 3.57 19.68
CA HIS A 154 -5.53 3.28 20.60
C HIS A 154 -4.33 4.19 20.30
N GLN A 155 -3.43 4.30 21.27
CA GLN A 155 -2.33 5.24 21.25
C GLN A 155 -1.36 4.93 20.10
N GLY A 156 -1.05 5.96 19.32
CA GLY A 156 -0.11 5.93 18.22
C GLY A 156 0.94 7.04 18.32
N TYR A 157 1.20 7.72 17.21
CA TYR A 157 2.09 8.89 17.14
C TYR A 157 1.37 10.04 16.44
N GLY A 158 1.31 11.24 17.03
CA GLY A 158 0.52 12.33 16.48
C GLY A 158 -0.97 12.03 16.65
N LEU A 159 -1.71 11.89 15.55
CA LEU A 159 -3.09 11.40 15.58
C LEU A 159 -3.12 9.94 16.10
N PRO A 160 -4.05 9.59 17.01
CA PRO A 160 -4.19 8.20 17.46
C PRO A 160 -4.62 7.31 16.28
N ILE A 161 -4.33 6.02 16.37
CA ILE A 161 -4.93 5.03 15.45
C ILE A 161 -6.42 4.94 15.83
N GLY A 162 -7.32 4.86 14.86
CA GLY A 162 -8.76 5.06 15.04
C GLY A 162 -9.17 6.54 15.00
N GLY A 163 -8.24 7.46 14.74
CA GLY A 163 -8.49 8.90 14.69
C GLY A 163 -8.89 9.40 13.30
N VAL A 164 -9.86 10.32 13.27
CA VAL A 164 -10.28 11.08 12.09
C VAL A 164 -10.16 12.56 12.41
N LEU A 165 -9.40 13.30 11.60
CA LEU A 165 -9.18 14.74 11.79
C LEU A 165 -9.38 15.48 10.47
N ALA A 166 -10.39 16.35 10.44
CA ALA A 166 -10.58 17.32 9.36
C ALA A 166 -9.83 18.60 9.70
N THR A 167 -8.97 19.04 8.79
CA THR A 167 -8.26 20.31 8.85
C THR A 167 -8.77 21.26 7.77
N GLU A 168 -8.30 22.51 7.80
CA GLU A 168 -8.42 23.42 6.67
C GLU A 168 -8.01 22.74 5.35
N ALA A 169 -8.72 23.05 4.25
CA ALA A 169 -8.65 22.33 2.97
C ALA A 169 -7.23 22.18 2.37
N THR A 170 -6.29 23.06 2.74
CA THR A 170 -4.91 23.05 2.22
C THR A 170 -3.90 22.52 3.22
N LYS A 171 -4.28 22.17 4.45
CA LYS A 171 -3.32 21.81 5.50
C LYS A 171 -3.26 20.31 5.67
N VAL A 172 -2.18 19.70 5.20
CA VAL A 172 -1.97 18.25 5.27
C VAL A 172 -0.96 17.89 6.35
N ILE A 173 -1.31 16.95 7.22
CA ILE A 173 -0.47 16.45 8.32
C ILE A 173 0.02 15.05 7.95
N PRO A 174 1.27 14.89 7.48
CA PRO A 174 1.76 13.59 7.02
C PRO A 174 1.68 12.47 8.07
N PHE A 175 1.96 12.77 9.34
CA PHE A 175 1.87 11.80 10.43
C PHE A 175 0.44 11.43 10.85
N ALA A 176 -0.55 12.27 10.51
CA ALA A 176 -1.97 11.99 10.68
C ALA A 176 -2.52 11.09 9.58
N VAL A 177 -1.80 10.90 8.47
CA VAL A 177 -2.03 9.80 7.51
C VAL A 177 -1.42 8.51 8.03
N GLY A 178 -0.20 8.58 8.58
CA GLY A 178 0.54 7.45 9.11
C GLY A 178 1.77 7.08 8.28
N VAL A 179 2.60 6.20 8.83
CA VAL A 179 3.88 5.79 8.21
C VAL A 179 3.70 4.77 7.10
N ASP A 180 2.63 3.99 7.12
CA ASP A 180 2.24 3.11 6.02
C ASP A 180 1.07 3.73 5.27
N ILE A 181 1.42 4.66 4.38
CA ILE A 181 0.44 5.41 3.56
C ILE A 181 -0.36 4.41 2.74
N ALA A 182 -1.67 4.61 2.72
CA ALA A 182 -2.62 3.77 1.99
C ALA A 182 -2.49 2.28 2.35
N CYS A 183 -2.23 1.98 3.62
CA CYS A 183 -2.51 0.64 4.14
C CYS A 183 -3.99 0.32 3.90
N ARG A 184 -4.25 -0.88 3.38
CA ARG A 184 -5.52 -1.31 2.77
C ARG A 184 -5.88 -2.73 3.15
N MET A 185 -7.19 -2.98 3.11
CA MET A 185 -7.75 -4.33 3.06
C MET A 185 -8.21 -4.64 1.63
N CYS A 186 -8.05 -5.88 1.19
CA CYS A 186 -8.62 -6.36 -0.05
C CYS A 186 -9.19 -7.76 0.14
N LEU A 187 -10.46 -7.96 -0.17
CA LEU A 187 -11.17 -9.22 -0.10
C LEU A 187 -11.55 -9.67 -1.51
N SER A 188 -11.23 -10.90 -1.89
CA SER A 188 -11.78 -11.56 -3.08
C SER A 188 -12.60 -12.76 -2.67
N VAL A 189 -13.82 -12.86 -3.19
CA VAL A 189 -14.72 -14.00 -2.97
C VAL A 189 -14.74 -14.87 -4.21
N PHE A 190 -14.69 -16.19 -4.06
CA PHE A 190 -14.64 -17.15 -5.17
C PHE A 190 -15.91 -18.00 -5.20
N ASP A 191 -16.27 -18.51 -6.38
CA ASP A 191 -17.38 -19.46 -6.57
C ASP A 191 -16.98 -20.88 -6.11
N LEU A 192 -16.52 -20.98 -4.87
CA LEU A 192 -16.05 -22.22 -4.27
C LEU A 192 -16.73 -22.41 -2.91
N PRO A 193 -17.26 -23.61 -2.63
CA PRO A 193 -17.95 -23.88 -1.38
C PRO A 193 -16.96 -24.00 -0.21
N PRO A 194 -17.42 -23.83 1.04
CA PRO A 194 -16.57 -23.95 2.23
C PRO A 194 -15.86 -25.30 2.37
N SER A 195 -16.48 -26.37 1.85
CA SER A 195 -15.90 -27.71 1.79
C SER A 195 -14.57 -27.77 1.01
N PHE A 196 -14.24 -26.76 0.19
CA PHE A 196 -12.96 -26.68 -0.49
C PHE A 196 -11.78 -26.57 0.49
N LEU A 197 -11.95 -25.89 1.63
CA LEU A 197 -10.91 -25.81 2.68
C LEU A 197 -10.56 -27.17 3.27
N THR A 198 -11.55 -28.06 3.41
CA THR A 198 -11.34 -29.39 3.99
C THR A 198 -10.87 -30.40 2.95
N ARG A 199 -11.30 -30.24 1.68
CA ARG A 199 -10.88 -31.09 0.57
C ARG A 199 -9.46 -30.78 0.10
N GLU A 200 -9.07 -29.50 0.01
CA GLU A 200 -7.82 -29.04 -0.59
C GLU A 200 -6.95 -28.15 0.35
N PRO A 201 -6.80 -28.47 1.66
CA PRO A 201 -6.07 -27.61 2.59
C PRO A 201 -4.59 -27.45 2.21
N HIS A 202 -3.97 -28.51 1.69
CA HIS A 202 -2.58 -28.50 1.26
C HIS A 202 -2.34 -27.61 0.03
N LEU A 203 -3.28 -27.60 -0.93
CA LEU A 203 -3.22 -26.71 -2.08
C LEU A 203 -3.28 -25.26 -1.63
N LEU A 204 -4.28 -24.91 -0.82
CA LEU A 204 -4.48 -23.53 -0.35
C LEU A 204 -3.27 -23.02 0.43
N LYS A 205 -2.73 -23.84 1.35
CA LYS A 205 -1.50 -23.51 2.09
C LYS A 205 -0.30 -23.35 1.16
N ARG A 206 -0.09 -24.29 0.23
CA ARG A 206 1.04 -24.25 -0.71
C ARG A 206 0.98 -22.99 -1.56
N VAL A 207 -0.16 -22.72 -2.19
CA VAL A 207 -0.34 -21.53 -3.05
C VAL A 207 -0.16 -20.26 -2.23
N LEU A 208 -0.70 -20.19 -1.01
CA LEU A 208 -0.49 -19.05 -0.12
C LEU A 208 1.01 -18.80 0.15
N VAL A 209 1.79 -19.86 0.35
CA VAL A 209 3.24 -19.78 0.60
C VAL A 209 4.05 -19.43 -0.66
N GLU A 210 3.71 -20.02 -1.80
CA GLU A 210 4.46 -19.84 -3.04
C GLU A 210 4.16 -18.49 -3.71
N GLN A 211 2.92 -18.01 -3.62
CA GLN A 211 2.43 -16.85 -4.39
C GLN A 211 2.48 -15.52 -3.64
N THR A 212 2.81 -15.53 -2.34
CA THR A 212 2.97 -14.30 -1.55
C THR A 212 4.37 -14.19 -0.98
N LYS A 213 4.78 -12.94 -0.67
CA LYS A 213 6.10 -12.61 -0.13
C LYS A 213 5.96 -11.66 1.05
N PHE A 214 6.60 -12.00 2.15
CA PHE A 214 6.59 -11.26 3.40
C PHE A 214 8.00 -10.75 3.74
N GLY A 215 8.20 -10.19 4.92
CA GLY A 215 9.52 -9.73 5.35
C GLY A 215 9.93 -8.35 4.82
N MET A 216 10.93 -7.79 5.48
CA MET A 216 11.55 -6.53 5.09
C MET A 216 12.38 -6.75 3.84
N GLY A 217 12.10 -5.93 2.81
CA GLY A 217 12.83 -6.01 1.55
C GLY A 217 12.46 -7.21 0.68
N GLY A 218 11.33 -7.88 0.94
CA GLY A 218 10.77 -8.85 0.02
C GLY A 218 10.57 -8.23 -1.37
N GLU A 219 10.88 -9.00 -2.41
CA GLU A 219 10.78 -8.61 -3.81
C GLU A 219 10.11 -9.75 -4.59
N THR A 220 9.27 -9.43 -5.57
CA THR A 220 8.76 -10.44 -6.51
C THR A 220 9.37 -10.20 -7.88
N ARG A 221 9.58 -11.27 -8.67
CA ARG A 221 10.10 -11.15 -10.04
C ARG A 221 9.00 -10.93 -11.06
N GLU A 222 8.00 -11.79 -11.07
CA GLU A 222 6.90 -11.75 -12.02
C GLU A 222 5.82 -10.75 -11.57
N LYS A 223 5.28 -9.98 -12.54
CA LYS A 223 4.17 -9.04 -12.37
C LYS A 223 3.08 -9.36 -13.38
N PHE A 224 1.82 -9.33 -12.96
CA PHE A 224 0.67 -9.45 -13.85
C PHE A 224 0.31 -8.10 -14.45
N ASP A 225 0.29 -7.06 -13.62
CA ASP A 225 -0.01 -5.70 -14.03
C ASP A 225 1.01 -4.74 -13.43
N GLU A 226 1.77 -4.08 -14.31
CA GLU A 226 2.76 -3.08 -13.95
C GLU A 226 2.34 -1.65 -14.34
N SER A 227 1.10 -1.46 -14.83
CA SER A 227 0.61 -0.17 -15.36
C SER A 227 0.69 0.97 -14.34
N VAL A 228 0.59 0.67 -13.04
CA VAL A 228 0.79 1.65 -11.97
C VAL A 228 2.19 2.29 -12.02
N MET A 229 3.16 1.62 -12.63
CA MET A 229 4.53 2.11 -12.78
C MET A 229 4.68 3.06 -13.98
N ASP A 230 3.67 3.16 -14.84
CA ASP A 230 3.65 4.08 -15.98
C ASP A 230 3.05 5.45 -15.62
N LEU A 231 2.51 5.59 -14.40
CA LEU A 231 1.98 6.85 -13.90
C LEU A 231 3.02 7.99 -13.99
N PRO A 232 2.65 9.16 -14.55
CA PRO A 232 3.57 10.28 -14.73
C PRO A 232 4.11 10.83 -13.39
N GLU A 233 3.38 10.64 -12.30
CA GLU A 233 3.74 11.04 -10.93
C GLU A 233 5.05 10.41 -10.48
N TRP A 234 5.45 9.25 -11.05
CA TRP A 234 6.78 8.68 -10.78
C TRP A 234 7.93 9.62 -11.17
N GLN A 235 7.68 10.60 -12.05
CA GLN A 235 8.64 11.63 -12.46
C GLN A 235 8.50 12.93 -11.67
N ALA A 236 7.51 13.06 -10.78
CA ALA A 236 7.13 14.31 -10.13
C ALA A 236 8.25 14.98 -9.34
N THR A 237 8.97 14.20 -8.53
CA THR A 237 10.03 14.72 -7.67
C THR A 237 11.22 13.80 -7.68
N LYS A 238 12.40 14.32 -7.30
CA LYS A 238 13.59 13.48 -7.13
C LYS A 238 13.34 12.35 -6.12
N VAL A 239 12.66 12.64 -5.01
CA VAL A 239 12.34 11.66 -3.97
C VAL A 239 11.51 10.52 -4.53
N ILE A 240 10.47 10.82 -5.32
CA ILE A 240 9.61 9.80 -5.92
C ILE A 240 10.39 9.00 -6.97
N ARG A 241 11.12 9.68 -7.87
CA ARG A 241 11.94 9.02 -8.92
C ARG A 241 12.94 8.03 -8.35
N ASP A 242 13.66 8.42 -7.30
CA ASP A 242 14.67 7.57 -6.65
C ASP A 242 14.06 6.31 -6.02
N LEU A 243 12.76 6.33 -5.69
CA LEU A 243 12.06 5.20 -5.09
C LEU A 243 11.35 4.29 -6.11
N LYS A 244 11.22 4.70 -7.38
CA LYS A 244 10.49 3.95 -8.42
C LYS A 244 10.99 2.51 -8.58
N ASP A 245 12.30 2.33 -8.70
CA ASP A 245 12.90 1.00 -8.87
C ASP A 245 12.66 0.10 -7.64
N LYS A 246 12.67 0.68 -6.44
CA LYS A 246 12.35 -0.03 -5.21
C LYS A 246 10.87 -0.43 -5.18
N ALA A 247 9.97 0.49 -5.52
CA ALA A 247 8.54 0.23 -5.60
C ALA A 247 8.23 -0.91 -6.59
N TYR A 248 8.82 -0.87 -7.79
CA TYR A 248 8.68 -1.92 -8.79
C TYR A 248 9.04 -3.31 -8.24
N ARG A 249 10.21 -3.44 -7.59
CA ARG A 249 10.65 -4.73 -7.02
C ARG A 249 9.74 -5.24 -5.92
N GLN A 250 9.16 -4.34 -5.12
CA GLN A 250 8.29 -4.68 -3.99
C GLN A 250 6.82 -4.88 -4.38
N LEU A 251 6.43 -4.61 -5.63
CA LEU A 251 5.04 -4.75 -6.07
C LEU A 251 4.60 -6.22 -5.96
N GLY A 252 3.41 -6.47 -5.42
CA GLY A 252 2.90 -7.80 -5.10
C GLY A 252 3.49 -8.44 -3.84
N THR A 253 4.01 -7.65 -2.90
CA THR A 253 4.54 -8.15 -1.61
C THR A 253 3.63 -7.72 -0.45
N SER A 254 3.55 -8.54 0.59
CA SER A 254 2.70 -8.30 1.75
C SER A 254 3.43 -7.50 2.83
N GLY A 255 4.71 -7.81 3.10
CA GLY A 255 5.51 -7.09 4.07
C GLY A 255 5.63 -7.69 5.46
N THR A 256 5.60 -6.84 6.50
CA THR A 256 5.81 -7.21 7.92
C THR A 256 4.84 -6.47 8.82
N GLY A 257 4.87 -6.76 10.12
CA GLY A 257 3.97 -6.17 11.10
C GLY A 257 2.61 -6.88 11.07
N ASN A 258 1.54 -6.10 11.10
CA ASN A 258 0.16 -6.60 11.06
C ASN A 258 -0.30 -7.02 9.65
N HIS A 259 0.58 -7.01 8.66
CA HIS A 259 0.22 -7.41 7.29
C HIS A 259 0.06 -8.92 7.19
N PHE A 260 -0.97 -9.36 6.47
CA PHE A 260 -1.31 -10.77 6.29
C PHE A 260 -1.95 -11.04 4.94
N VAL A 261 -1.99 -12.32 4.57
CA VAL A 261 -2.84 -12.85 3.52
C VAL A 261 -3.45 -14.13 4.05
N GLU A 262 -4.77 -14.27 3.97
CA GLU A 262 -5.48 -15.37 4.60
C GLU A 262 -6.64 -15.90 3.76
N TRP A 263 -6.76 -17.22 3.77
CA TRP A 263 -7.94 -17.93 3.30
C TRP A 263 -8.94 -18.05 4.44
N GLY A 264 -10.21 -17.83 4.14
CA GLY A 264 -11.30 -17.98 5.07
C GLY A 264 -12.62 -18.23 4.37
N ILE A 265 -13.69 -18.26 5.16
CA ILE A 265 -15.07 -18.36 4.67
C ILE A 265 -15.75 -17.02 4.86
N VAL A 266 -16.38 -16.51 3.81
CA VAL A 266 -17.29 -15.38 3.92
C VAL A 266 -18.72 -15.89 3.92
N GLU A 267 -19.47 -15.54 4.97
CA GLU A 267 -20.90 -15.80 5.12
C GLU A 267 -21.66 -14.51 4.78
N VAL A 268 -22.40 -14.52 3.67
CA VAL A 268 -23.20 -13.39 3.19
C VAL A 268 -24.62 -13.53 3.76
N HIS A 269 -25.07 -12.51 4.49
CA HIS A 269 -26.36 -12.56 5.18
C HIS A 269 -27.54 -12.26 4.24
N GLU A 270 -28.74 -12.77 4.58
CA GLU A 270 -29.96 -12.57 3.77
C GLU A 270 -30.40 -11.10 3.68
N ASP A 271 -30.28 -10.34 4.77
CA ASP A 271 -30.67 -8.92 4.83
C ASP A 271 -29.72 -8.00 4.04
N SER A 272 -28.60 -8.53 3.55
CA SER A 272 -27.59 -7.82 2.76
C SER A 272 -27.94 -7.75 1.27
N VAL A 273 -29.05 -8.37 0.85
CA VAL A 273 -29.43 -8.54 -0.56
C VAL A 273 -30.47 -7.49 -0.97
N THR A 274 -30.03 -6.26 -1.07
CA THR A 274 -30.67 -5.33 -2.01
C THR A 274 -29.65 -5.06 -3.11
N LYS A 275 -30.08 -4.84 -4.36
CA LYS A 275 -29.18 -4.36 -5.44
C LYS A 275 -28.43 -3.07 -5.05
N GLU A 276 -28.90 -2.40 -4.00
CA GLU A 276 -28.36 -1.20 -3.37
C GLU A 276 -27.27 -1.49 -2.32
N SER A 277 -26.99 -2.75 -1.97
CA SER A 277 -25.95 -3.09 -0.98
C SER A 277 -24.53 -3.01 -1.53
N GLY A 278 -24.37 -3.04 -2.85
CA GLY A 278 -23.07 -2.93 -3.53
C GLY A 278 -22.24 -4.21 -3.57
N LEU A 279 -22.45 -5.16 -2.63
CA LEU A 279 -21.68 -6.42 -2.59
C LEU A 279 -22.06 -7.39 -3.72
N ASN A 280 -23.31 -7.34 -4.19
CA ASN A 280 -23.80 -8.09 -5.35
C ASN A 280 -23.53 -9.62 -5.31
N LEU A 281 -23.58 -10.22 -4.12
CA LEU A 281 -23.49 -11.67 -3.92
C LEU A 281 -24.80 -12.22 -3.33
N PRO A 282 -25.25 -13.40 -3.77
CA PRO A 282 -26.34 -14.11 -3.09
C PRO A 282 -25.97 -14.50 -1.64
N PRO A 283 -26.96 -14.69 -0.75
CA PRO A 283 -26.71 -15.26 0.57
C PRO A 283 -26.10 -16.64 0.46
N GLY A 284 -25.17 -16.93 1.35
CA GLY A 284 -24.47 -18.21 1.36
C GLY A 284 -23.05 -18.07 1.89
N GLU A 285 -22.36 -19.20 1.89
CA GLU A 285 -20.98 -19.29 2.34
C GLU A 285 -20.05 -19.55 1.15
N TYR A 286 -18.97 -18.78 1.07
CA TYR A 286 -18.01 -18.83 -0.02
C TYR A 286 -16.59 -18.88 0.50
N LEU A 287 -15.70 -19.54 -0.25
CA LEU A 287 -14.26 -19.37 -0.04
C LEU A 287 -13.87 -17.93 -0.39
N ALA A 288 -13.10 -17.30 0.48
CA ALA A 288 -12.58 -15.97 0.24
C ALA A 288 -11.10 -15.82 0.62
N LEU A 289 -10.45 -14.88 -0.04
CA LEU A 289 -9.09 -14.43 0.21
C LEU A 289 -9.12 -13.01 0.77
N LEU A 290 -8.61 -12.80 1.96
CA LEU A 290 -8.42 -11.48 2.54
C LEU A 290 -6.92 -11.17 2.61
N SER A 291 -6.53 -9.96 2.22
CA SER A 291 -5.17 -9.48 2.42
C SER A 291 -5.16 -8.10 3.08
N HIS A 292 -4.12 -7.89 3.90
CA HIS A 292 -3.78 -6.63 4.54
C HIS A 292 -2.35 -6.27 4.16
N SER A 293 -2.19 -5.18 3.43
CA SER A 293 -0.89 -4.63 3.06
C SER A 293 -1.01 -3.14 2.77
N GLY A 294 0.02 -2.53 2.19
CA GLY A 294 0.05 -1.10 1.92
C GLY A 294 1.04 -0.74 0.84
N SER A 295 1.49 0.51 0.85
CA SER A 295 2.40 1.05 -0.16
C SER A 295 3.88 0.68 0.03
N ARG A 296 4.14 -0.28 0.93
CA ARG A 296 5.44 -0.91 1.15
C ARG A 296 6.53 0.11 1.47
N GLY A 297 7.75 -0.16 1.02
CA GLY A 297 8.88 0.74 1.25
C GLY A 297 8.74 2.07 0.52
N PHE A 298 7.86 2.21 -0.48
CA PHE A 298 7.64 3.47 -1.16
C PHE A 298 6.94 4.47 -0.25
N GLY A 299 5.70 4.19 0.19
CA GLY A 299 4.98 5.14 1.04
C GLY A 299 5.62 5.35 2.40
N ALA A 300 6.31 4.36 2.95
CA ALA A 300 7.11 4.55 4.17
C ALA A 300 8.23 5.59 3.98
N ASN A 301 8.87 5.66 2.81
CA ASN A 301 9.90 6.67 2.53
C ASN A 301 9.27 8.05 2.27
N ILE A 302 8.12 8.12 1.59
CA ILE A 302 7.35 9.37 1.44
C ILE A 302 6.93 9.91 2.80
N ALA A 303 6.27 9.11 3.64
CA ALA A 303 5.83 9.50 4.97
C ALA A 303 7.00 10.02 5.81
N ASN A 304 8.10 9.28 5.88
CA ASN A 304 9.27 9.67 6.69
C ASN A 304 9.92 10.97 6.19
N THR A 305 10.00 11.18 4.88
CA THR A 305 10.61 12.38 4.29
C THR A 305 9.78 13.61 4.59
N TYR A 306 8.50 13.58 4.24
CA TYR A 306 7.63 14.74 4.35
C TYR A 306 7.14 15.00 5.77
N SER A 307 7.09 13.98 6.64
CA SER A 307 6.84 14.22 8.07
C SER A 307 7.98 14.98 8.74
N LYS A 308 9.24 14.65 8.43
CA LYS A 308 10.40 15.41 8.91
C LYS A 308 10.38 16.84 8.38
N LEU A 309 10.05 17.00 7.10
CA LEU A 309 9.94 18.31 6.47
C LEU A 309 8.81 19.15 7.09
N ALA A 310 7.64 18.55 7.34
CA ALA A 310 6.53 19.21 8.02
C ALA A 310 6.94 19.73 9.41
N MET A 311 7.60 18.89 10.22
CA MET A 311 8.13 19.30 11.52
C MET A 311 9.21 20.38 11.42
N GLN A 312 9.94 20.45 10.32
CA GLN A 312 10.93 21.52 10.05
C GLN A 312 10.26 22.84 9.73
N LYS A 313 9.28 22.83 8.82
CA LYS A 313 8.58 24.01 8.34
C LYS A 313 7.56 24.55 9.33
N THR A 314 6.93 23.68 10.11
CA THR A 314 5.90 24.04 11.09
C THR A 314 6.30 23.52 12.47
N ARG A 315 6.90 24.41 13.28
CA ARG A 315 7.29 24.11 14.67
C ARG A 315 6.08 24.24 15.59
N LEU A 316 5.78 23.16 16.29
CA LEU A 316 4.70 23.08 17.29
C LEU A 316 5.28 22.74 18.67
N PRO A 317 4.52 22.92 19.76
CA PRO A 317 4.87 22.39 21.08
C PRO A 317 5.19 20.89 21.03
N ARG A 318 5.97 20.41 21.99
CA ARG A 318 6.55 19.05 21.97
C ARG A 318 5.48 17.96 21.86
N GLU A 319 4.38 18.13 22.57
CA GLU A 319 3.22 17.23 22.56
C GLU A 319 2.53 17.15 21.20
N ALA A 320 2.61 18.20 20.39
CA ALA A 320 1.98 18.32 19.08
C ALA A 320 2.98 18.25 17.91
N ALA A 321 4.27 17.98 18.16
CA ALA A 321 5.29 18.01 17.11
C ALA A 321 4.96 17.09 15.92
N HIS A 322 4.45 15.89 16.17
CA HIS A 322 4.03 14.95 15.12
C HIS A 322 2.71 15.35 14.41
N LEU A 323 2.13 16.50 14.73
CA LEU A 323 0.95 17.06 14.06
C LEU A 323 1.30 18.27 13.17
N ALA A 324 2.59 18.51 12.96
CA ALA A 324 3.06 19.52 12.02
C ALA A 324 2.55 19.24 10.60
N TRP A 325 2.17 20.29 9.88
CA TRP A 325 1.57 20.20 8.55
C TRP A 325 2.41 20.86 7.46
N LEU A 326 2.10 20.46 6.23
CA LEU A 326 2.48 21.13 5.00
C LEU A 326 1.25 21.81 4.38
N ASP A 327 1.46 22.90 3.67
CA ASP A 327 0.40 23.61 2.93
C ASP A 327 0.38 23.16 1.47
N LEU A 328 -0.75 22.67 0.98
CA LEU A 328 -0.95 22.24 -0.40
C LEU A 328 -0.75 23.38 -1.41
N ASN A 329 -0.72 24.65 -1.00
CA ASN A 329 -0.38 25.76 -1.90
C ASN A 329 1.14 25.96 -2.09
N THR A 330 1.95 25.14 -1.43
CA THR A 330 3.41 25.20 -1.48
C THR A 330 3.99 23.96 -2.17
N GLN A 331 5.23 24.08 -2.64
CA GLN A 331 5.97 23.02 -3.30
C GLN A 331 6.03 21.79 -2.38
N GLU A 332 6.47 21.95 -1.13
CA GLU A 332 6.58 20.84 -0.18
C GLU A 332 5.24 20.11 0.04
N GLY A 333 4.13 20.85 0.14
CA GLY A 333 2.80 20.27 0.27
C GLY A 333 2.34 19.53 -0.98
N GLN A 334 2.57 20.09 -2.18
CA GLN A 334 2.26 19.43 -3.45
C GLN A 334 3.09 18.16 -3.65
N GLU A 335 4.38 18.20 -3.33
CA GLU A 335 5.23 17.03 -3.42
C GLU A 335 4.76 15.88 -2.51
N TYR A 336 4.37 16.20 -1.27
CA TYR A 336 3.78 15.20 -0.37
C TYR A 336 2.44 14.68 -0.92
N TRP A 337 1.57 15.57 -1.40
CA TRP A 337 0.26 15.21 -1.92
C TRP A 337 0.34 14.25 -3.10
N ILE A 338 1.25 14.52 -4.04
CA ILE A 338 1.52 13.64 -5.19
C ILE A 338 2.06 12.29 -4.70
N GLY A 339 3.06 12.31 -3.81
CA GLY A 339 3.65 11.08 -3.27
C GLY A 339 2.65 10.22 -2.49
N MET A 340 1.74 10.85 -1.74
CA MET A 340 0.69 10.17 -0.98
C MET A 340 -0.33 9.54 -1.92
N ASN A 341 -0.82 10.26 -2.94
CA ASN A 341 -1.79 9.72 -3.90
C ASN A 341 -1.19 8.59 -4.74
N LEU A 342 0.05 8.75 -5.21
CA LEU A 342 0.77 7.68 -5.90
C LEU A 342 0.97 6.45 -5.02
N ALA A 343 1.19 6.62 -3.71
CA ALA A 343 1.25 5.51 -2.77
C ALA A 343 -0.11 4.81 -2.61
N GLY A 344 -1.20 5.58 -2.72
CA GLY A 344 -2.58 5.08 -2.82
C GLY A 344 -2.79 4.14 -4.00
N GLU A 345 -2.47 4.60 -5.21
CA GLU A 345 -2.58 3.80 -6.44
C GLU A 345 -1.68 2.56 -6.37
N TYR A 346 -0.44 2.73 -5.94
CA TYR A 346 0.52 1.63 -5.78
C TYR A 346 0.03 0.57 -4.77
N ALA A 347 -0.59 0.99 -3.65
CA ALA A 347 -1.13 0.04 -2.67
C ALA A 347 -2.27 -0.81 -3.25
N SER A 348 -3.18 -0.22 -4.03
CA SER A 348 -4.25 -0.98 -4.72
C SER A 348 -3.64 -1.99 -5.70
N ALA A 349 -2.74 -1.54 -6.58
CA ALA A 349 -2.04 -2.41 -7.52
C ALA A 349 -1.28 -3.54 -6.82
N ASN A 350 -0.68 -3.28 -5.66
CA ASN A 350 0.00 -4.30 -4.85
C ASN A 350 -0.96 -5.40 -4.37
N HIS A 351 -2.17 -5.04 -3.94
CA HIS A 351 -3.21 -5.99 -3.56
C HIS A 351 -3.73 -6.77 -4.77
N HIS A 352 -4.02 -6.10 -5.88
CA HIS A 352 -4.46 -6.76 -7.11
C HIS A 352 -3.43 -7.78 -7.61
N GLU A 353 -2.14 -7.45 -7.55
CA GLU A 353 -1.06 -8.37 -7.90
C GLU A 353 -1.05 -9.63 -7.01
N ILE A 354 -1.21 -9.47 -5.68
CA ILE A 354 -1.32 -10.59 -4.73
C ILE A 354 -2.54 -11.46 -5.07
N HIS A 355 -3.71 -10.84 -5.24
CA HIS A 355 -4.96 -11.53 -5.48
C HIS A 355 -4.98 -12.23 -6.84
N HIS A 356 -4.44 -11.62 -7.89
CA HIS A 356 -4.32 -12.24 -9.22
C HIS A 356 -3.42 -13.47 -9.22
N LYS A 357 -2.27 -13.41 -8.53
CA LYS A 357 -1.36 -14.56 -8.37
C LYS A 357 -2.07 -15.76 -7.73
N LEU A 358 -2.76 -15.50 -6.63
CA LEU A 358 -3.50 -16.52 -5.88
C LEU A 358 -4.69 -17.08 -6.68
N ALA A 359 -5.49 -16.21 -7.30
CA ALA A 359 -6.63 -16.60 -8.13
C ALA A 359 -6.18 -17.45 -9.34
N LYS A 360 -5.12 -17.04 -10.05
CA LYS A 360 -4.57 -17.80 -11.18
C LYS A 360 -4.03 -19.17 -10.75
N ALA A 361 -3.38 -19.25 -9.60
CA ALA A 361 -2.87 -20.52 -9.08
C ALA A 361 -4.01 -21.47 -8.65
N LEU A 362 -5.16 -20.94 -8.23
CA LEU A 362 -6.40 -21.70 -8.03
C LEU A 362 -7.15 -22.00 -9.34
N ARG A 363 -6.80 -21.32 -10.44
CA ARG A 363 -7.53 -21.32 -11.72
C ARG A 363 -8.95 -20.79 -11.61
N GLU A 364 -9.16 -19.87 -10.66
CA GLU A 364 -10.44 -19.26 -10.40
C GLU A 364 -10.43 -17.77 -10.72
N LYS A 365 -11.62 -17.19 -10.84
CA LYS A 365 -11.82 -15.74 -10.93
C LYS A 365 -12.66 -15.29 -9.73
N PRO A 366 -12.29 -14.19 -9.04
CA PRO A 366 -13.15 -13.64 -8.01
C PRO A 366 -14.52 -13.25 -8.58
N LEU A 367 -15.58 -13.61 -7.85
CA LEU A 367 -16.96 -13.13 -8.09
C LEU A 367 -17.09 -11.64 -7.78
N VAL A 368 -16.48 -11.22 -6.67
CA VAL A 368 -16.41 -9.84 -6.24
C VAL A 368 -15.06 -9.57 -5.58
N MET A 369 -14.63 -8.32 -5.67
CA MET A 369 -13.50 -7.79 -4.94
C MET A 369 -13.94 -6.54 -4.19
N VAL A 370 -13.64 -6.48 -2.89
CA VAL A 370 -13.91 -5.32 -2.05
C VAL A 370 -12.58 -4.83 -1.49
N GLU A 371 -12.33 -3.53 -1.54
CA GLU A 371 -11.14 -2.93 -0.94
C GLU A 371 -11.45 -1.60 -0.26
N ASN A 372 -10.68 -1.27 0.79
CA ASN A 372 -10.78 0.00 1.48
C ASN A 372 -9.43 0.42 2.09
N HIS A 373 -9.17 1.73 2.13
CA HIS A 373 -7.99 2.30 2.77
C HIS A 373 -8.31 2.60 4.22
N HIS A 374 -7.27 2.63 5.06
CA HIS A 374 -7.42 3.09 6.44
C HIS A 374 -6.32 4.04 6.94
N ASN A 375 -5.37 4.41 6.08
CA ASN A 375 -4.32 5.40 6.36
C ASN A 375 -4.19 6.36 5.17
N PHE A 376 -4.96 7.45 5.14
CA PHE A 376 -4.94 8.37 4.00
C PHE A 376 -5.52 9.75 4.36
N ALA A 377 -5.39 10.71 3.45
CA ALA A 377 -6.08 12.00 3.54
C ALA A 377 -6.87 12.29 2.26
N TRP A 378 -8.08 12.80 2.41
CA TRP A 378 -8.97 13.11 1.29
C TRP A 378 -9.44 14.56 1.37
N LYS A 379 -9.62 15.20 0.21
CA LYS A 379 -10.37 16.44 0.11
C LYS A 379 -11.85 16.08 0.17
N GLU A 380 -12.55 16.58 1.17
CA GLU A 380 -13.97 16.31 1.39
C GLU A 380 -14.72 17.60 1.75
N GLN A 381 -16.04 17.52 1.75
CA GLN A 381 -16.90 18.59 2.27
C GLN A 381 -17.59 18.10 3.53
N LEU A 382 -17.57 18.94 4.58
CA LEU A 382 -18.37 18.71 5.77
C LEU A 382 -19.86 18.94 5.47
N ALA A 383 -20.73 18.51 6.37
CA ALA A 383 -22.19 18.66 6.21
C ALA A 383 -22.66 20.12 6.11
N ASP A 384 -21.84 21.08 6.57
CA ASP A 384 -22.10 22.52 6.44
C ASP A 384 -21.53 23.14 5.14
N GLY A 385 -20.98 22.32 4.24
CA GLY A 385 -20.43 22.73 2.94
C GLY A 385 -18.98 23.22 2.98
N ARG A 386 -18.32 23.26 4.14
CA ARG A 386 -16.90 23.64 4.22
C ARG A 386 -16.02 22.57 3.58
N GLU A 387 -15.17 23.00 2.65
CA GLU A 387 -14.09 22.16 2.13
C GLU A 387 -13.02 21.95 3.20
N VAL A 388 -12.62 20.69 3.38
CA VAL A 388 -11.67 20.26 4.39
C VAL A 388 -10.75 19.19 3.85
N LEU A 389 -9.64 18.97 4.55
CA LEU A 389 -8.78 17.83 4.32
C LEU A 389 -8.95 16.83 5.48
N VAL A 390 -9.59 15.70 5.20
CA VAL A 390 -9.92 14.67 6.19
C VAL A 390 -8.81 13.64 6.24
N HIS A 391 -8.10 13.59 7.36
CA HIS A 391 -7.08 12.59 7.67
C HIS A 391 -7.72 11.43 8.41
N ARG A 392 -7.52 10.20 7.93
CA ARG A 392 -7.91 8.98 8.65
C ARG A 392 -6.67 8.14 8.89
N LYS A 393 -6.46 7.75 10.15
CA LYS A 393 -5.37 6.87 10.56
C LYS A 393 -5.92 5.70 11.36
N GLY A 394 -5.85 4.52 10.80
CA GLY A 394 -6.62 3.38 11.29
C GLY A 394 -8.12 3.69 11.33
N ALA A 395 -8.64 4.40 10.33
CA ALA A 395 -10.07 4.62 10.17
C ALA A 395 -10.39 4.61 8.67
N THR A 396 -11.54 4.10 8.29
CA THR A 396 -11.90 3.90 6.89
C THR A 396 -13.09 4.77 6.49
N PRO A 397 -13.18 5.24 5.23
CA PRO A 397 -14.37 5.92 4.74
C PRO A 397 -15.62 5.04 4.89
N ALA A 398 -16.69 5.63 5.42
CA ALA A 398 -18.00 5.01 5.67
C ALA A 398 -19.13 5.97 5.26
N GLY A 399 -18.94 6.67 4.14
CA GLY A 399 -20.02 7.40 3.47
C GLY A 399 -21.18 6.47 3.07
N THR A 400 -22.36 7.03 2.81
CA THR A 400 -23.54 6.24 2.44
C THR A 400 -23.24 5.30 1.27
N GLY A 401 -23.39 3.99 1.49
CA GLY A 401 -23.17 2.98 0.45
C GLY A 401 -21.71 2.59 0.21
N VAL A 402 -20.74 3.24 0.86
CA VAL A 402 -19.31 2.90 0.71
C VAL A 402 -19.05 1.56 1.37
N LEU A 403 -18.51 0.62 0.60
CA LEU A 403 -18.12 -0.69 1.12
C LEU A 403 -16.76 -0.65 1.81
N GLY A 404 -16.57 -1.52 2.80
CA GLY A 404 -15.27 -1.74 3.41
C GLY A 404 -15.18 -3.09 4.11
N ILE A 405 -13.96 -3.45 4.52
CA ILE A 405 -13.68 -4.60 5.39
C ILE A 405 -13.07 -4.11 6.68
N ILE A 406 -13.62 -4.59 7.80
CA ILE A 406 -13.13 -4.35 9.16
C ILE A 406 -12.64 -5.70 9.72
N PRO A 407 -11.34 -6.02 9.63
CA PRO A 407 -10.77 -7.25 10.17
C PRO A 407 -10.73 -7.29 11.70
N GLY A 408 -10.91 -8.47 12.28
CA GLY A 408 -10.63 -8.74 13.68
C GLY A 408 -9.14 -9.00 13.92
N SER A 409 -8.78 -10.27 14.01
CA SER A 409 -7.41 -10.76 14.16
C SER A 409 -7.28 -12.11 13.46
N MET A 410 -6.08 -12.72 13.47
CA MET A 410 -5.86 -14.03 12.85
C MET A 410 -6.80 -15.15 13.33
N THR A 411 -7.48 -15.01 14.48
CA THR A 411 -8.49 -15.97 14.98
C THR A 411 -9.89 -15.40 15.15
N GLN A 412 -10.07 -14.09 14.96
CA GLN A 412 -11.37 -13.43 15.13
C GLN A 412 -11.94 -13.06 13.75
N PRO A 413 -13.27 -13.00 13.60
CA PRO A 413 -13.86 -12.69 12.32
C PRO A 413 -13.51 -11.27 11.84
N GLY A 414 -13.57 -11.08 10.52
CA GLY A 414 -13.70 -9.77 9.90
C GLY A 414 -15.12 -9.55 9.39
N PHE A 415 -15.47 -8.30 9.10
CA PHE A 415 -16.80 -7.94 8.63
C PHE A 415 -16.72 -7.13 7.35
N VAL A 416 -17.48 -7.54 6.33
CA VAL A 416 -17.76 -6.70 5.17
C VAL A 416 -18.90 -5.78 5.57
N VAL A 417 -18.68 -4.48 5.43
CA VAL A 417 -19.59 -3.45 5.91
C VAL A 417 -19.95 -2.46 4.82
N ARG A 418 -21.07 -1.75 5.03
CA ARG A 418 -21.52 -0.63 4.21
C ARG A 418 -21.71 0.60 5.08
N GLY A 419 -21.11 1.72 4.70
CA GLY A 419 -21.21 2.98 5.41
C GLY A 419 -22.62 3.57 5.41
N ARG A 420 -23.01 4.15 6.55
CA ARG A 420 -24.28 4.88 6.74
C ARG A 420 -24.17 6.38 6.47
N GLY A 421 -22.97 6.92 6.29
CA GLY A 421 -22.77 8.35 6.07
C GLY A 421 -23.00 9.20 7.32
N ASN A 422 -22.59 8.70 8.49
CA ASN A 422 -22.80 9.40 9.76
C ASN A 422 -21.93 10.68 9.83
N ILE A 423 -22.59 11.83 9.90
CA ILE A 423 -21.93 13.15 9.90
C ILE A 423 -21.01 13.34 11.10
N ALA A 424 -21.38 12.85 12.30
CA ALA A 424 -20.58 13.00 13.51
C ALA A 424 -19.26 12.22 13.44
N SER A 425 -19.22 11.15 12.66
CA SER A 425 -18.00 10.39 12.36
C SER A 425 -17.17 10.96 11.21
N ILE A 426 -17.64 12.04 10.56
CA ILE A 426 -17.08 12.54 9.30
C ILE A 426 -17.06 11.41 8.26
N ASN A 427 -18.20 10.73 8.13
CA ASN A 427 -18.40 9.61 7.21
C ASN A 427 -17.29 8.56 7.34
N SER A 428 -16.99 8.11 8.56
CA SER A 428 -15.88 7.19 8.85
C SER A 428 -16.29 6.07 9.80
N ALA A 429 -15.56 4.95 9.74
CA ALA A 429 -15.71 3.82 10.64
C ALA A 429 -14.34 3.30 11.10
N SER A 430 -14.34 2.38 12.07
CA SER A 430 -13.13 1.69 12.51
C SER A 430 -12.44 0.96 11.34
N HIS A 431 -11.14 0.71 11.45
CA HIS A 431 -10.41 -0.09 10.46
C HIS A 431 -10.18 -1.53 10.87
N GLY A 432 -10.43 -1.90 12.11
CA GLY A 432 -10.24 -3.26 12.61
C GLY A 432 -10.54 -3.35 14.10
N ALA A 433 -10.04 -4.38 14.79
CA ALA A 433 -10.25 -4.54 16.23
C ALA A 433 -9.49 -3.50 17.08
N GLY A 434 -8.34 -3.00 16.61
CA GLY A 434 -7.45 -2.14 17.40
C GLY A 434 -6.70 -2.90 18.49
N ARG A 435 -5.56 -2.35 18.94
CA ARG A 435 -4.70 -3.02 19.93
C ARG A 435 -5.12 -2.70 21.36
N LEU A 436 -5.04 -3.72 22.23
CA LEU A 436 -5.16 -3.60 23.69
C LEU A 436 -3.81 -3.34 24.37
N MET A 437 -2.70 -3.62 23.69
CA MET A 437 -1.37 -3.46 24.25
C MET A 437 -0.28 -3.20 23.20
N SER A 438 0.79 -2.56 23.66
CA SER A 438 1.99 -2.32 22.85
C SER A 438 2.67 -3.64 22.44
N ARG A 439 3.43 -3.59 21.35
CA ARG A 439 4.23 -4.74 20.88
C ARG A 439 5.19 -5.25 21.96
N THR A 440 5.86 -4.33 22.66
CA THR A 440 6.75 -4.66 23.78
C THR A 440 6.02 -5.38 24.92
N LYS A 441 4.82 -4.92 25.28
CA LYS A 441 4.02 -5.57 26.31
C LYS A 441 3.56 -6.96 25.87
N ALA A 442 3.19 -7.13 24.60
CA ALA A 442 2.83 -8.43 24.03
C ALA A 442 3.98 -9.45 24.16
N PHE A 443 5.19 -9.09 23.73
CA PHE A 443 6.38 -9.95 23.86
C PHE A 443 6.69 -10.37 25.30
N ASN A 444 6.41 -9.50 26.27
CA ASN A 444 6.71 -9.76 27.68
C ASN A 444 5.61 -10.52 28.42
N SER A 445 4.39 -10.61 27.88
CA SER A 445 3.22 -11.14 28.60
C SER A 445 2.56 -12.34 27.94
N ILE A 446 2.79 -12.58 26.65
CA ILE A 446 2.16 -13.66 25.89
C ILE A 446 3.17 -14.78 25.66
N THR A 447 2.78 -16.00 26.01
CA THR A 447 3.59 -17.19 25.74
C THR A 447 3.16 -17.86 24.43
N ARG A 448 4.12 -18.55 23.77
CA ARG A 448 3.83 -19.37 22.57
C ARG A 448 2.78 -20.45 22.83
N SER A 449 2.74 -21.01 24.03
CA SER A 449 1.75 -22.03 24.41
C SER A 449 0.32 -21.46 24.40
N GLN A 450 0.11 -20.28 24.99
CA GLN A 450 -1.20 -19.60 24.96
C GLN A 450 -1.62 -19.26 23.53
N TRP A 451 -0.68 -18.76 22.72
CA TRP A 451 -0.95 -18.42 21.33
C TRP A 451 -1.34 -19.66 20.50
N ASN A 452 -0.57 -20.75 20.60
CA ASN A 452 -0.88 -22.00 19.92
C ASN A 452 -2.23 -22.58 20.36
N LYS A 453 -2.56 -22.50 21.66
CA LYS A 453 -3.86 -22.93 22.17
C LYS A 453 -4.99 -22.14 21.51
N ALA A 454 -4.89 -20.82 21.43
CA ALA A 454 -5.89 -19.97 20.78
C ALA A 454 -6.07 -20.30 19.28
N LEU A 455 -4.97 -20.58 18.57
CA LEU A 455 -5.02 -21.00 17.16
C LEU A 455 -5.74 -22.35 16.98
N VAL A 456 -5.45 -23.33 17.83
CA VAL A 456 -6.10 -24.65 17.80
C VAL A 456 -7.59 -24.55 18.12
N GLU A 457 -7.95 -23.78 19.15
CA GLU A 457 -9.35 -23.56 19.55
C GLU A 457 -10.16 -22.88 18.43
N ALA A 458 -9.54 -21.96 17.68
CA ALA A 458 -10.17 -21.31 16.53
C ALA A 458 -10.14 -22.14 15.23
N GLY A 459 -9.40 -23.26 15.22
CA GLY A 459 -9.21 -24.07 14.02
C GLY A 459 -8.43 -23.35 12.91
N VAL A 460 -7.48 -22.49 13.28
CA VAL A 460 -6.69 -21.67 12.34
C VAL A 460 -5.31 -22.28 12.12
N GLN A 461 -4.94 -22.43 10.85
CA GLN A 461 -3.57 -22.78 10.46
C GLN A 461 -2.77 -21.50 10.20
N LEU A 462 -1.78 -21.23 11.05
CA LEU A 462 -0.89 -20.09 10.88
C LEU A 462 0.42 -20.50 10.18
N VAL A 463 0.87 -19.69 9.23
CA VAL A 463 2.19 -19.75 8.60
C VAL A 463 2.94 -18.45 8.89
N GLY A 464 4.04 -18.56 9.63
CA GLY A 464 4.81 -17.42 10.11
C GLY A 464 4.15 -16.74 11.31
N GLY A 465 4.23 -15.41 11.37
CA GLY A 465 3.71 -14.61 12.47
C GLY A 465 4.69 -14.48 13.63
N ASP A 466 4.38 -13.55 14.53
CA ASP A 466 5.16 -13.29 15.75
C ASP A 466 4.22 -12.92 16.91
N LEU A 467 4.74 -13.00 18.14
CA LEU A 467 3.95 -12.82 19.35
C LEU A 467 3.32 -11.42 19.47
N ASP A 468 3.86 -10.41 18.77
CA ASP A 468 3.29 -9.06 18.77
C ASP A 468 1.99 -8.94 17.98
N GLU A 469 1.60 -9.96 17.22
CA GLU A 469 0.35 -10.03 16.46
C GLU A 469 -0.59 -11.14 16.97
N ALA A 470 -0.26 -11.79 18.08
CA ALA A 470 -1.07 -12.86 18.65
C ALA A 470 -2.49 -12.37 19.03
N PRO A 471 -3.56 -13.18 18.94
CA PRO A 471 -4.95 -12.73 19.04
C PRO A 471 -5.27 -11.88 20.27
N MET A 472 -4.68 -12.22 21.43
CA MET A 472 -4.89 -11.55 22.71
C MET A 472 -4.40 -10.09 22.74
N VAL A 473 -3.65 -9.63 21.74
CA VAL A 473 -3.20 -8.22 21.67
C VAL A 473 -4.27 -7.30 21.09
N TYR A 474 -5.34 -7.84 20.53
CA TYR A 474 -6.42 -7.11 19.87
C TYR A 474 -7.68 -7.04 20.75
N LYS A 475 -8.47 -5.98 20.60
CA LYS A 475 -9.79 -5.87 21.24
C LYS A 475 -10.72 -6.97 20.70
N ASN A 476 -11.84 -7.20 21.38
CA ASN A 476 -12.88 -8.05 20.81
C ASN A 476 -13.54 -7.31 19.64
N ILE A 477 -13.42 -7.86 18.42
CA ILE A 477 -13.99 -7.25 17.21
C ILE A 477 -15.52 -7.10 17.28
N ASP A 478 -16.24 -8.04 17.89
CA ASP A 478 -17.71 -7.98 17.98
C ASP A 478 -18.15 -6.76 18.80
N THR A 479 -17.41 -6.45 19.87
CA THR A 479 -17.62 -5.25 20.69
C THR A 479 -17.33 -3.96 19.91
N VAL A 480 -16.30 -3.96 19.06
CA VAL A 480 -15.96 -2.82 18.20
C VAL A 480 -17.04 -2.58 17.14
N ILE A 481 -17.56 -3.64 16.51
CA ILE A 481 -18.67 -3.55 15.54
C ILE A 481 -19.95 -3.04 16.21
N GLU A 482 -20.31 -3.57 17.38
CA GLU A 482 -21.51 -3.15 18.11
C GLU A 482 -21.45 -1.66 18.49
N ALA A 483 -20.26 -1.18 18.91
CA ALA A 483 -20.03 0.21 19.29
C ALA A 483 -20.11 1.21 18.11
N GLN A 484 -20.29 0.74 16.87
CA GLN A 484 -20.42 1.57 15.66
C GLN A 484 -21.60 1.16 14.76
N HIS A 485 -22.65 0.56 15.34
CA HIS A 485 -23.87 0.21 14.60
C HIS A 485 -24.53 1.43 13.89
N ASP A 486 -24.31 2.65 14.40
CA ASP A 486 -24.76 3.89 13.77
C ASP A 486 -23.88 4.36 12.61
N LEU A 487 -22.71 3.75 12.40
CA LEU A 487 -21.74 4.11 11.36
C LEU A 487 -21.83 3.19 10.14
N VAL A 488 -22.14 1.90 10.35
CA VAL A 488 -22.09 0.88 9.31
C VAL A 488 -23.20 -0.17 9.43
N ASP A 489 -23.61 -0.73 8.30
CA ASP A 489 -24.36 -1.98 8.22
C ASP A 489 -23.40 -3.15 7.98
N VAL A 490 -23.59 -4.28 8.66
CA VAL A 490 -22.82 -5.50 8.40
C VAL A 490 -23.48 -6.29 7.28
N LEU A 491 -22.73 -6.54 6.20
CA LEU A 491 -23.20 -7.27 5.03
C LEU A 491 -22.79 -8.74 5.02
N ALA A 492 -21.59 -9.03 5.51
CA ALA A 492 -21.06 -10.39 5.54
C ALA A 492 -20.02 -10.56 6.66
N LYS A 493 -19.83 -11.80 7.10
CA LYS A 493 -18.83 -12.17 8.10
C LYS A 493 -17.75 -13.04 7.48
N PHE A 494 -16.50 -12.63 7.58
CA PHE A 494 -15.33 -13.39 7.16
C PHE A 494 -14.71 -14.12 8.35
N THR A 495 -14.53 -15.43 8.26
CA THR A 495 -13.88 -16.25 9.30
C THR A 495 -12.54 -16.80 8.78
N PRO A 496 -11.39 -16.39 9.35
CA PRO A 496 -10.08 -16.84 8.90
C PRO A 496 -9.85 -18.33 9.19
N LYS A 497 -9.11 -19.02 8.31
CA LYS A 497 -8.83 -20.46 8.41
C LYS A 497 -7.38 -20.82 8.13
N ILE A 498 -6.75 -20.20 7.13
CA ILE A 498 -5.31 -20.37 6.84
C ILE A 498 -4.70 -18.98 6.71
N VAL A 499 -3.86 -18.59 7.65
CA VAL A 499 -3.30 -17.25 7.75
C VAL A 499 -1.81 -17.30 7.46
N ARG A 500 -1.32 -16.39 6.61
CA ARG A 500 0.12 -16.17 6.42
C ARG A 500 0.50 -14.76 6.84
N MET A 501 1.58 -14.68 7.61
CA MET A 501 2.20 -13.44 8.06
C MET A 501 3.73 -13.53 7.93
N ALA A 502 4.43 -12.42 8.17
CA ALA A 502 5.88 -12.43 8.24
C ALA A 502 6.38 -13.18 9.47
N ASP A 503 7.51 -13.89 9.33
CA ASP A 503 8.20 -14.51 10.46
C ASP A 503 8.78 -13.47 11.44
N ALA A 504 8.98 -13.88 12.68
CA ALA A 504 9.59 -13.09 13.76
C ALA A 504 10.95 -12.44 13.38
N ASN A 505 11.74 -13.11 12.54
CA ASN A 505 13.04 -12.59 12.10
C ASN A 505 12.94 -11.48 11.03
N ARG A 506 11.72 -11.11 10.58
CA ARG A 506 11.35 -10.00 9.68
C ARG A 506 12.23 -9.82 8.44
N LYS A 507 13.08 -10.77 8.10
CA LYS A 507 13.92 -10.80 6.90
C LYS A 507 13.41 -11.94 6.04
N GLU A 508 13.01 -11.65 4.81
CA GLU A 508 12.76 -12.67 3.80
C GLU A 508 13.82 -12.52 2.69
N GLY A 509 14.32 -13.64 2.19
CA GLY A 509 15.33 -13.66 1.13
C GLY A 509 14.78 -13.22 -0.22
N ARG A 510 15.67 -12.90 -1.17
CA ARG A 510 15.30 -12.70 -2.57
C ARG A 510 14.79 -14.02 -3.16
N GLU A 511 13.81 -13.98 -4.06
CA GLU A 511 13.53 -15.14 -4.93
C GLU A 511 14.81 -15.51 -5.67
N ASP A 512 15.23 -16.78 -5.62
CA ASP A 512 16.42 -17.31 -6.28
C ASP A 512 16.28 -17.42 -7.81
#